data_AF-A0A0Q9RX36-F1
#
_entry.id   AF-A0A0Q9RX36-F1
#
_cell.length_a   1.000
_cell.length_b   1.000
_cell.length_c   1.000
_cell.angle_alpha   90.00
_cell.angle_beta   90.00
_cell.angle_gamma   90.00
#
_symmetry.space_group_name_H-M   'P 1'
#
loop_
_entity.id
_entity.type
_entity.pdbx_description
1 polymer ?
#
loop_
_entity_poly.entity_id
_entity_poly.type
_entity_poly.pdbx_seq_one_letter_code
_entity_poly.pdbx_strand_id
1 'polypeptide(L)'
;MRNAYRVLAYLIALEVVIQASAIAWAFFGFGKWIEDGNVFNKATLDCDDCGWNFYAERGFMIHGLNGAMIIPAISLIFLVVSFFAKVPGGVKYAGILFVLVIIQSQVLPGLGHEYPIFGAVHGLNALLVFGLAVVAGHRVASTRAEEPVPMAV
;
A
#
# COMPACT_ATOMS: atom_id res chain seq x y z
N MET A 1 3.97 -6.88 -22.14
CA MET A 1 3.33 -6.60 -20.83
C MET A 1 3.54 -5.16 -20.30
N ARG A 2 3.84 -4.16 -21.15
CA ARG A 2 4.11 -2.77 -20.70
C ARG A 2 2.89 -2.10 -20.06
N ASN A 3 1.70 -2.24 -20.65
CA ASN A 3 0.47 -1.66 -20.09
C ASN A 3 0.11 -2.32 -18.76
N ALA A 4 0.17 -3.65 -18.68
CA ALA A 4 -0.06 -4.38 -17.43
C ALA A 4 0.90 -3.92 -16.33
N TYR A 5 2.20 -3.79 -16.63
CA TYR A 5 3.19 -3.23 -15.71
C TYR A 5 2.80 -1.83 -15.23
N ARG A 6 2.43 -0.93 -16.15
CA ARG A 6 2.03 0.45 -15.81
C ARG A 6 0.80 0.46 -14.89
N VAL A 7 -0.23 -0.30 -15.24
CA VAL A 7 -1.49 -0.37 -14.48
C VAL A 7 -1.23 -0.93 -13.08
N LEU A 8 -0.49 -2.03 -12.97
CA LEU A 8 -0.17 -2.63 -11.67
C LEU A 8 0.66 -1.70 -10.78
N ALA A 9 1.63 -0.97 -11.35
CA ALA A 9 2.40 0.01 -10.60
C ALA A 9 1.49 1.13 -10.03
N TYR A 10 0.59 1.69 -10.84
CA TYR A 10 -0.34 2.69 -10.33
C TYR A 10 -1.40 2.13 -9.40
N LEU A 11 -1.79 0.86 -9.56
CA LEU A 11 -2.71 0.20 -8.65
C LEU A 11 -2.10 0.08 -7.26
N ILE A 12 -0.82 -0.31 -7.14
CA ILE A 12 -0.11 -0.30 -5.85
C ILE A 12 -0.13 1.09 -5.22
N ALA A 13 0.16 2.14 -6.00
CA ALA A 13 0.13 3.51 -5.50
C ALA A 13 -1.28 3.93 -5.02
N LEU A 14 -2.32 3.59 -5.78
CA LEU A 14 -3.72 3.86 -5.43
C LEU A 14 -4.12 3.13 -4.15
N GLU A 15 -3.74 1.85 -4.00
CA GLU A 15 -4.02 1.08 -2.80
C GLU A 15 -3.40 1.72 -1.55
N VAL A 16 -2.18 2.26 -1.64
CA VAL A 16 -1.57 3.01 -0.52
C VAL A 16 -2.39 4.25 -0.16
N VAL A 17 -2.91 4.98 -1.16
CA VAL A 17 -3.79 6.15 -0.91
C VAL A 17 -5.08 5.72 -0.20
N ILE A 18 -5.74 4.66 -0.69
CA ILE A 18 -6.94 4.10 -0.07
C ILE A 18 -6.64 3.71 1.38
N GLN A 19 -5.50 3.09 1.65
CA GLN A 19 -5.08 2.68 2.98
C GLN A 19 -4.88 3.88 3.93
N ALA A 20 -4.22 4.93 3.44
CA ALA A 20 -3.99 6.15 4.20
C ALA A 20 -5.30 6.89 4.50
N SER A 21 -6.24 6.93 3.55
CA SER A 21 -7.57 7.49 3.76
C SER A 21 -8.39 6.66 4.75
N ALA A 22 -8.35 5.33 4.64
CA ALA A 22 -9.09 4.43 5.51
C ALA A 22 -8.64 4.53 6.97
N ILE A 23 -7.32 4.57 7.21
CA ILE A 23 -6.79 4.69 8.57
C ILE A 23 -7.10 6.06 9.18
N ALA A 24 -7.00 7.14 8.41
CA ALA A 24 -7.40 8.47 8.88
C ALA A 24 -8.90 8.52 9.25
N TRP A 25 -9.76 7.99 8.37
CA TRP A 25 -11.19 7.90 8.62
C TRP A 25 -11.52 7.11 9.89
N ALA A 26 -10.86 5.96 10.09
CA ALA A 26 -11.02 5.16 11.31
C ALA A 26 -10.59 5.92 12.56
N PHE A 27 -9.43 6.57 12.54
CA PHE A 27 -8.94 7.33 13.68
C PHE A 27 -9.83 8.53 14.05
N PHE A 28 -10.34 9.28 13.07
CA PHE A 28 -11.28 10.37 13.36
C PHE A 28 -12.62 9.86 13.89
N GLY A 29 -13.14 8.77 13.33
CA GLY A 29 -14.37 8.15 13.84
C GLY A 29 -14.20 7.55 15.23
N PHE A 30 -13.01 6.99 15.53
CA PHE A 30 -12.66 6.50 16.86
C PHE A 30 -12.61 7.63 17.89
N GLY A 31 -12.00 8.76 17.54
CA GLY A 31 -12.00 9.96 18.39
C GLY A 31 -13.43 10.42 18.70
N LYS A 32 -14.28 10.51 17.67
CA LYS A 32 -15.69 10.88 17.85
C LYS A 32 -16.45 9.88 18.73
N TRP A 33 -16.20 8.59 18.58
CA TRP A 33 -16.82 7.55 19.41
C TRP A 33 -16.44 7.69 20.89
N ILE A 34 -15.19 8.05 21.19
CA ILE A 34 -14.76 8.38 22.56
C ILE A 34 -15.45 9.66 23.07
N GLU A 35 -15.54 10.70 22.23
CA GLU A 35 -16.24 11.95 22.59
C GLU A 35 -17.71 11.74 22.94
N ASP A 36 -18.34 10.70 22.38
CA ASP A 36 -19.71 10.28 22.71
C ASP A 36 -19.83 9.55 24.07
N GLY A 37 -18.73 9.46 24.83
CA GLY A 37 -18.70 8.90 26.19
C GLY A 37 -18.29 7.43 26.25
N ASN A 38 -17.87 6.83 25.14
CA ASN A 38 -17.38 5.45 25.13
C ASN A 38 -15.96 5.33 25.68
N VAL A 39 -15.61 4.14 26.18
CA VAL A 39 -14.29 3.86 26.77
C VAL A 39 -13.59 2.76 25.98
N PHE A 40 -12.35 3.02 25.58
CA PHE A 40 -11.48 2.06 24.92
C PHE A 40 -10.45 1.50 25.89
N ASN A 41 -10.55 0.21 26.21
CA ASN A 41 -9.60 -0.47 27.08
C ASN A 41 -9.41 -1.94 26.64
N LYS A 42 -8.61 -2.71 27.40
CA LYS A 42 -8.37 -4.12 27.09
C LYS A 42 -9.64 -4.97 27.10
N ALA A 43 -10.60 -4.70 27.98
CA ALA A 43 -11.88 -5.42 27.99
C ALA A 43 -12.69 -5.16 26.71
N THR A 44 -12.61 -3.96 26.13
CA THR A 44 -13.19 -3.63 24.82
C THR A 44 -12.53 -4.40 23.67
N LEU A 45 -11.22 -4.64 23.75
CA LEU A 45 -10.45 -5.41 22.75
C LEU A 45 -10.72 -6.91 22.82
N ASP A 46 -10.85 -7.46 24.02
CA ASP A 46 -11.02 -8.89 24.26
C ASP A 46 -12.48 -9.35 24.15
N CYS A 47 -13.44 -8.43 23.94
CA CYS A 47 -14.85 -8.78 23.85
C CYS A 47 -15.30 -8.97 22.39
N ASP A 48 -15.67 -10.20 22.05
CA ASP A 48 -16.09 -10.59 20.70
C ASP A 48 -17.43 -9.95 20.27
N ASP A 49 -18.34 -9.73 21.22
CA ASP A 49 -19.70 -9.22 20.96
C ASP A 49 -19.85 -7.71 21.24
N CYS A 50 -18.84 -7.10 21.89
CA CYS A 50 -18.83 -5.69 22.27
C CYS A 50 -18.18 -4.81 21.20
N GLY A 51 -18.20 -5.25 19.93
CA GLY A 51 -17.54 -4.58 18.80
C GLY A 51 -17.61 -3.06 18.92
N TRP A 52 -16.56 -2.36 18.53
CA TRP A 52 -16.42 -0.93 18.80
C TRP A 52 -17.54 -0.11 18.16
N ASN A 53 -18.36 -0.73 17.28
CA ASN A 53 -19.74 -0.38 16.91
C ASN A 53 -19.87 1.07 16.43
N PHE A 54 -18.78 1.66 15.96
CA PHE A 54 -18.78 2.89 15.20
C PHE A 54 -18.51 2.57 13.74
N TYR A 55 -19.31 3.14 12.84
CA TYR A 55 -19.27 2.80 11.42
C TYR A 55 -17.87 2.96 10.78
N ALA A 56 -17.07 3.91 11.25
CA ALA A 56 -15.71 4.14 10.73
C ALA A 56 -14.67 3.10 11.18
N GLU A 57 -14.98 2.20 12.11
CA GLU A 57 -14.05 1.14 12.55
C GLU A 57 -13.62 0.26 11.38
N ARG A 58 -14.49 0.13 10.36
CA ARG A 58 -14.18 -0.59 9.12
C ARG A 58 -12.98 -0.01 8.39
N GLY A 59 -12.58 1.24 8.63
CA GLY A 59 -11.33 1.78 8.12
C GLY A 59 -10.09 1.08 8.67
N PHE A 60 -10.09 0.60 9.92
CA PHE A 60 -9.03 -0.25 10.46
C PHE A 60 -8.98 -1.60 9.73
N MET A 61 -10.14 -2.22 9.52
CA MET A 61 -10.26 -3.47 8.77
C MET A 61 -9.78 -3.32 7.32
N ILE A 62 -10.20 -2.25 6.62
CA ILE A 62 -9.76 -1.95 5.26
C ILE A 62 -8.25 -1.73 5.23
N HIS A 63 -7.71 -0.94 6.16
CA HIS A 63 -6.27 -0.70 6.25
C HIS A 63 -5.49 -2.02 6.46
N GLY A 64 -5.92 -2.84 7.41
CA GLY A 64 -5.31 -4.13 7.73
C GLY A 64 -5.38 -5.14 6.59
N LEU A 65 -6.57 -5.43 6.05
CA LEU A 65 -6.75 -6.41 4.96
C LEU A 65 -6.03 -5.99 3.69
N ASN A 66 -6.14 -4.71 3.31
CA ASN A 66 -5.47 -4.20 2.12
C ASN A 66 -3.95 -4.30 2.27
N GLY A 67 -3.41 -3.87 3.41
CA GLY A 67 -1.98 -3.87 3.67
C GLY A 67 -1.39 -5.27 3.82
N ALA A 68 -2.10 -6.18 4.49
CA ALA A 68 -1.59 -7.52 4.77
C ALA A 68 -1.74 -8.50 3.59
N MET A 69 -2.74 -8.32 2.72
CA MET A 69 -3.05 -9.30 1.66
C MET A 69 -3.04 -8.71 0.25
N ILE A 70 -3.80 -7.64 0.02
CA ILE A 70 -4.07 -7.15 -1.34
C ILE A 70 -2.82 -6.51 -1.97
N ILE A 71 -2.18 -5.56 -1.27
CA ILE A 71 -0.95 -4.93 -1.78
C ILE A 71 0.18 -5.96 -1.99
N PRO A 72 0.47 -6.87 -1.04
CA PRO A 72 1.44 -7.94 -1.26
C PRO A 72 1.14 -8.80 -2.49
N ALA A 73 -0.11 -9.24 -2.68
CA ALA A 73 -0.52 -10.03 -3.84
C ALA A 73 -0.31 -9.27 -5.16
N ILE A 74 -0.76 -8.00 -5.23
CA ILE A 74 -0.57 -7.15 -6.42
C ILE A 74 0.92 -6.92 -6.68
N SER A 75 1.74 -6.68 -5.64
CA SER A 75 3.18 -6.47 -5.80
C SER A 75 3.91 -7.71 -6.31
N LEU A 76 3.47 -8.92 -5.92
CA LEU A 76 4.00 -10.17 -6.44
C LEU A 76 3.62 -10.35 -7.92
N ILE A 77 2.37 -10.10 -8.27
CA ILE A 77 1.91 -10.12 -9.67
C ILE A 77 2.70 -9.09 -10.50
N PHE A 78 2.92 -7.90 -9.96
CA PHE A 78 3.73 -6.86 -10.59
C PHE A 78 5.17 -7.32 -10.84
N LEU A 79 5.80 -7.97 -9.85
CA LEU A 79 7.12 -8.58 -10.00
C LEU A 79 7.14 -9.62 -11.13
N VAL A 80 6.19 -10.57 -11.14
CA VAL A 80 6.08 -11.58 -12.21
C VAL A 80 5.91 -10.93 -13.58
N VAL A 81 5.00 -9.96 -13.69
CA VAL A 81 4.71 -9.22 -14.93
C VAL A 81 5.93 -8.44 -15.42
N SER A 82 6.78 -7.94 -14.52
CA SER A 82 7.95 -7.12 -14.85
C SER A 82 8.95 -7.84 -15.75
N PHE A 83 9.13 -9.16 -15.60
CA PHE A 83 10.02 -9.97 -16.43
C PHE A 83 9.59 -9.98 -17.91
N PHE A 84 8.30 -9.85 -18.17
CA PHE A 84 7.72 -9.85 -19.52
C PHE A 84 7.41 -8.44 -20.06
N ALA A 85 7.59 -7.41 -19.22
CA ALA A 85 7.25 -6.03 -19.57
C ALA A 85 8.26 -5.39 -20.53
N LYS A 86 9.51 -5.87 -20.53
CA LYS A 86 10.62 -5.31 -21.35
C LYS A 86 10.82 -3.81 -21.14
N VAL A 87 10.50 -3.31 -19.95
CA VAL A 87 10.78 -1.93 -19.53
C VAL A 87 12.23 -1.90 -19.01
N PRO A 88 13.11 -1.03 -19.53
CA PRO A 88 14.49 -0.89 -19.04
C PRO A 88 14.52 -0.63 -17.52
N GLY A 89 15.19 -1.52 -16.79
CA GLY A 89 15.24 -1.49 -15.33
C GLY A 89 13.93 -1.89 -14.62
N GLY A 90 12.87 -2.28 -15.34
CA GLY A 90 11.54 -2.55 -14.76
C GLY A 90 11.55 -3.65 -13.70
N VAL A 91 12.32 -4.73 -13.92
CA VAL A 91 12.48 -5.81 -12.94
C VAL A 91 13.14 -5.32 -11.65
N LYS A 92 14.11 -4.41 -11.73
CA LYS A 92 14.76 -3.80 -10.55
C LYS A 92 13.75 -3.02 -9.72
N TYR A 93 12.94 -2.18 -10.35
CA TYR A 93 11.90 -1.42 -9.65
C TYR A 93 10.86 -2.33 -9.00
N ALA A 94 10.40 -3.36 -9.72
CA ALA A 94 9.44 -4.31 -9.19
C ALA A 94 9.99 -5.14 -8.02
N GLY A 95 11.25 -5.56 -8.08
CA GLY A 95 11.90 -6.27 -6.99
C GLY A 95 12.06 -5.40 -5.74
N ILE A 96 12.50 -4.14 -5.89
CA ILE A 96 12.59 -3.20 -4.75
C ILE A 96 11.21 -2.96 -4.15
N LEU A 97 10.19 -2.69 -4.98
CA LEU A 97 8.82 -2.49 -4.50
C LEU A 97 8.30 -3.71 -3.73
N PHE A 98 8.50 -4.93 -4.24
CA PHE A 98 8.08 -6.14 -3.57
C PHE A 98 8.75 -6.28 -2.19
N VAL A 99 10.07 -6.09 -2.10
CA VAL A 99 10.78 -6.14 -0.81
C VAL A 99 10.26 -5.09 0.17
N LEU A 100 10.09 -3.84 -0.27
CA LEU A 100 9.57 -2.78 0.58
C LEU A 100 8.13 -3.08 1.05
N VAL A 101 7.29 -3.67 0.19
CA VAL A 101 5.93 -4.09 0.54
C VAL A 101 5.93 -5.21 1.58
N ILE A 102 6.81 -6.21 1.47
CA ILE A 102 6.92 -7.28 2.47
C ILE A 102 7.39 -6.72 3.81
N ILE A 103 8.40 -5.84 3.81
CA ILE A 103 8.83 -5.13 5.03
C ILE A 103 7.67 -4.33 5.62
N GLN A 104 6.93 -3.59 4.78
CA GLN A 104 5.79 -2.75 5.18
C GLN A 104 4.66 -3.55 5.84
N SER A 105 4.34 -4.72 5.28
CA SER A 105 3.11 -5.46 5.59
C SER A 105 3.31 -6.61 6.57
N GLN A 106 4.49 -7.22 6.60
CA GLN A 106 4.74 -8.43 7.41
C GLN A 106 5.72 -8.18 8.56
N VAL A 107 6.59 -7.16 8.44
CA VAL A 107 7.64 -6.91 9.44
C VAL A 107 7.27 -5.73 10.34
N LEU A 108 7.02 -4.56 9.75
CA LEU A 108 6.79 -3.33 10.52
C LEU A 108 5.54 -3.36 11.42
N PRO A 109 4.40 -3.98 11.03
CA PRO A 109 3.24 -4.04 11.91
C PRO A 109 3.52 -4.84 13.19
N GLY A 110 4.15 -6.01 13.05
CA GLY A 110 4.56 -6.83 14.20
C GLY A 110 5.48 -6.08 15.16
N LEU A 111 6.51 -5.42 14.63
CA LEU A 111 7.39 -4.57 15.44
C LEU A 111 6.66 -3.37 16.04
N GLY A 112 5.69 -2.79 15.34
CA GLY A 112 4.89 -1.66 15.81
C GLY A 112 4.00 -2.00 17.00
N HIS A 113 3.51 -3.23 17.09
CA HIS A 113 2.74 -3.71 18.24
C HIS A 113 3.59 -3.78 19.52
N GLU A 114 4.87 -4.13 19.42
CA GLU A 114 5.79 -4.18 20.56
C GLU A 114 6.44 -2.81 20.85
N TYR A 115 6.78 -2.08 19.80
CA TYR A 115 7.57 -0.86 19.83
C TYR A 115 6.90 0.23 18.97
N PRO A 116 6.07 1.12 19.54
CA PRO A 116 5.25 2.06 18.79
C PRO A 116 5.99 2.98 17.79
N ILE A 117 7.30 3.20 18.00
CA ILE A 117 8.15 3.97 17.08
C ILE A 117 8.17 3.38 15.66
N PHE A 118 8.03 2.06 15.51
CA PHE A 118 7.96 1.42 14.20
C PHE A 118 6.66 1.74 13.45
N GLY A 119 5.63 2.25 14.13
CA GLY A 119 4.46 2.85 13.47
C GLY A 119 4.81 4.10 12.65
N ALA A 120 5.74 4.93 13.13
CA ALA A 120 6.23 6.08 12.36
C ALA A 120 7.09 5.62 11.16
N VAL A 121 7.94 4.62 11.36
CA VAL A 121 8.75 4.01 10.29
C VAL A 121 7.85 3.38 9.23
N HIS A 122 6.75 2.73 9.64
CA HIS A 122 5.71 2.22 8.74
C HIS A 122 5.11 3.34 7.89
N GLY A 123 4.76 4.49 8.46
CA GLY A 123 4.27 5.64 7.70
C GLY A 123 5.29 6.14 6.65
N LEU A 124 6.57 6.22 7.01
CA LEU A 124 7.63 6.63 6.08
C LEU A 124 7.82 5.63 4.94
N ASN A 125 7.86 4.34 5.24
CA ASN A 125 8.04 3.30 4.22
C ASN A 125 6.81 3.18 3.30
N ALA A 126 5.59 3.44 3.78
CA ALA A 126 4.40 3.57 2.92
C ALA A 126 4.58 4.65 1.84
N LEU A 127 5.12 5.82 2.21
CA LEU A 127 5.40 6.90 1.27
C LEU A 127 6.48 6.52 0.25
N LEU A 128 7.49 5.75 0.66
CA LEU A 128 8.50 5.20 -0.26
C LEU A 128 7.88 4.22 -1.26
N VAL A 129 7.03 3.30 -0.80
CA VAL A 129 6.29 2.38 -1.67
C VAL A 129 5.43 3.15 -2.67
N PHE A 130 4.65 4.14 -2.20
CA PHE A 130 3.83 5.00 -3.06
C PHE A 130 4.68 5.72 -4.13
N GLY A 131 5.72 6.44 -3.70
CA GLY A 131 6.56 7.23 -4.61
C GLY A 131 7.26 6.36 -5.64
N LEU A 132 7.82 5.22 -5.22
CA LEU A 132 8.51 4.30 -6.12
C LEU A 132 7.55 3.62 -7.11
N ALA A 133 6.32 3.32 -6.69
CA ALA A 133 5.27 2.78 -7.55
C ALA A 133 4.86 3.79 -8.63
N VAL A 134 4.68 5.06 -8.27
CA VAL A 134 4.42 6.16 -9.22
C VAL A 134 5.58 6.31 -10.21
N VAL A 135 6.83 6.30 -9.73
CA VAL A 135 8.02 6.36 -10.60
C VAL A 135 8.05 5.17 -11.55
N ALA A 136 7.83 3.95 -11.06
CA ALA A 136 7.80 2.75 -11.88
C ALA A 136 6.75 2.85 -13.01
N GLY A 137 5.53 3.30 -12.69
CA GLY A 137 4.46 3.51 -13.68
C GLY A 137 4.84 4.52 -14.77
N HIS A 138 5.49 5.63 -14.41
CA HIS A 138 5.90 6.67 -15.35
C HIS A 138 6.99 6.22 -16.34
N ARG A 139 7.88 5.31 -15.96
CA ARG A 139 8.98 4.84 -16.86
C ARG A 139 8.49 4.14 -18.14
N VAL A 140 7.21 3.74 -18.20
CA VAL A 140 6.62 3.19 -19.42
C VAL A 140 6.38 4.26 -20.49
N ALA A 141 6.09 5.50 -20.09
CA ALA A 141 5.87 6.60 -21.03
C ALA A 141 7.18 7.08 -21.68
N SER A 142 8.27 7.16 -20.90
CA SER A 142 9.58 7.59 -21.41
C SER A 142 10.15 6.63 -22.45
N THR A 143 9.79 5.34 -22.41
CA THR A 143 10.26 4.36 -23.39
C THR A 143 9.56 4.44 -24.75
N ARG A 144 8.39 5.08 -24.86
CA ARG A 144 7.73 5.31 -26.15
C ARG A 144 8.34 6.48 -26.92
N ALA A 145 8.94 7.43 -26.22
CA ALA A 145 9.55 8.62 -26.84
C ALA A 145 10.92 8.32 -27.50
N GLU A 146 11.55 7.20 -27.14
CA GLU A 146 12.84 6.77 -27.69
C GLU A 146 12.73 5.86 -28.93
N GLU A 147 11.52 5.45 -29.36
CA GLU A 147 11.39 4.69 -30.62
C GLU A 147 11.68 5.62 -31.82
N PRO A 148 12.71 5.33 -32.65
CA PRO A 148 13.05 6.19 -33.76
C PRO A 148 11.92 6.23 -34.79
N VAL A 149 11.56 7.43 -35.24
CA VAL A 149 10.61 7.63 -36.34
C VAL A 149 11.16 6.92 -37.58
N PRO A 150 10.40 6.05 -38.25
CA PRO A 150 10.85 5.44 -39.48
C PRO A 150 11.13 6.56 -40.49
N MET A 151 12.37 6.66 -40.95
CA MET A 151 12.70 7.49 -42.10
C MET A 151 11.92 6.91 -43.28
N ALA A 152 10.89 7.62 -43.73
CA ALA A 152 10.20 7.29 -44.96
C ALA A 152 11.24 7.31 -46.10
N VAL A 153 11.44 6.16 -46.74
CA VAL A 153 12.24 6.01 -47.96
C VAL A 153 11.30 6.06 -49.15
#